data_AF-A0A2G0VBV9-F1
#
_entry.id   AF-A0A2G0VBV9-F1
#
_cell.length_a   1.000
_cell.length_b   1.000
_cell.length_c   1.000
_cell.angle_alpha   90.00
_cell.angle_beta   90.00
_cell.angle_gamma   90.00
#
_symmetry.space_group_name_H-M   'P 1'
#
loop_
_entity.id
_entity.type
_entity.pdbx_description
1 polymer ?
#
loop_
_entity_poly.entity_id
_entity_poly.type
_entity_poly.pdbx_seq_one_letter_code
_entity_poly.pdbx_strand_id
1 'polypeptide(L)'
;MKSRLVFALLFVSASASAAPPSSLTPLLNSIAERLEIGEQVALSKWDSHKAVEDRQREQDVIASVVNQAPNYKLPPAAAEQFFSAQIEANKLVQYTLLSDWQFQGKAPDTPRPDLVKQIRPQLDQLQKRLLKQLADFTPHRTDPQCPQWVAQAVHEPQNDPMRQLAMIRATAELCIYKG
;
A
#
# COMPACT_ATOMS: atom_id res chain seq x y z
N MET A 1 -54.66 39.90 -15.19
CA MET A 1 -53.23 39.66 -15.47
C MET A 1 -52.83 38.35 -14.79
N LYS A 2 -52.56 37.28 -15.56
CA LYS A 2 -52.26 35.94 -15.03
C LYS A 2 -50.73 35.79 -14.93
N SER A 3 -50.21 35.73 -13.71
CA SER A 3 -48.80 35.46 -13.44
C SER A 3 -48.52 33.97 -13.64
N ARG A 4 -47.60 33.63 -14.54
CA ARG A 4 -47.14 32.25 -14.76
C ARG A 4 -45.83 32.06 -13.99
N LEU A 5 -45.88 31.37 -12.86
CA LEU A 5 -44.69 30.83 -12.21
C LEU A 5 -44.23 29.58 -12.97
N VAL A 6 -43.03 29.65 -13.54
CA VAL A 6 -42.32 28.48 -14.11
C VAL A 6 -41.47 27.89 -12.99
N PHE A 7 -41.83 26.70 -12.53
CA PHE A 7 -41.06 25.94 -11.54
C PHE A 7 -39.99 25.14 -12.29
N ALA A 8 -38.74 25.59 -12.25
CA ALA A 8 -37.62 24.85 -12.82
C ALA A 8 -37.25 23.69 -11.87
N LEU A 9 -37.53 22.44 -12.27
CA LEU A 9 -37.02 21.26 -11.57
C LEU A 9 -35.51 21.14 -11.82
N LEU A 10 -34.71 21.48 -10.81
CA LEU A 10 -33.30 21.09 -10.73
C LEU A 10 -33.24 19.59 -10.47
N PHE A 11 -32.98 18.80 -11.51
CA PHE A 11 -32.59 17.40 -11.35
C PHE A 11 -31.18 17.35 -10.74
N VAL A 12 -31.11 17.14 -9.43
CA VAL A 12 -29.86 16.75 -8.76
C VAL A 12 -29.62 15.29 -9.13
N SER A 13 -28.87 15.05 -10.20
CA SER A 13 -28.34 13.73 -10.50
C SER A 13 -27.26 13.40 -9.46
N ALA A 14 -27.65 12.71 -8.39
CA ALA A 14 -26.68 12.05 -7.52
C ALA A 14 -25.97 10.97 -8.34
N SER A 15 -24.73 11.26 -8.78
CA SER A 15 -23.88 10.27 -9.40
C SER A 15 -23.56 9.19 -8.36
N ALA A 16 -24.31 8.09 -8.39
CA ALA A 16 -23.96 6.90 -7.65
C ALA A 16 -22.58 6.43 -8.16
N SER A 17 -21.54 6.60 -7.34
CA SER A 17 -20.24 5.99 -7.61
C SER A 17 -20.45 4.47 -7.66
N ALA A 18 -19.89 3.79 -8.65
CA ALA A 18 -20.00 2.34 -8.71
C ALA A 18 -19.21 1.77 -7.52
N ALA A 19 -19.64 0.60 -7.05
CA ALA A 19 -18.96 -0.07 -5.94
C ALA A 19 -17.52 -0.46 -6.35
N PRO A 20 -16.56 -0.44 -5.42
CA PRO A 20 -15.21 -0.91 -5.70
C PRO A 20 -15.22 -2.39 -6.12
N PRO A 21 -14.30 -2.82 -6.99
CA PRO A 21 -14.19 -4.22 -7.38
C PRO A 21 -13.78 -5.08 -6.18
N SER A 22 -14.27 -6.32 -6.13
CA SER A 22 -13.98 -7.25 -5.03
C SER A 22 -12.50 -7.62 -4.89
N SER A 23 -11.68 -7.35 -5.93
CA SER A 23 -10.22 -7.54 -5.91
C SER A 23 -9.47 -6.46 -5.12
N LEU A 24 -10.10 -5.31 -4.81
CA LEU A 24 -9.43 -4.21 -4.10
C LEU A 24 -9.16 -4.56 -2.64
N THR A 25 -10.16 -5.03 -1.88
CA THR A 25 -10.01 -5.30 -0.45
C THR A 25 -8.91 -6.32 -0.12
N PRO A 26 -8.81 -7.49 -0.80
CA PRO A 26 -7.73 -8.43 -0.54
C PRO A 26 -6.33 -7.86 -0.79
N LEU A 27 -6.20 -7.00 -1.82
CA LEU A 27 -4.94 -6.33 -2.14
C LEU A 27 -4.55 -5.34 -1.04
N LEU A 28 -5.48 -4.47 -0.61
CA LEU A 28 -5.24 -3.52 0.47
C LEU A 28 -4.89 -4.21 1.79
N ASN A 29 -5.57 -5.31 2.13
CA ASN A 29 -5.26 -6.08 3.33
C ASN A 29 -3.83 -6.64 3.30
N SER A 30 -3.37 -7.11 2.14
CA SER A 30 -2.01 -7.67 2.01
C SER A 30 -0.94 -6.57 1.97
N ILE A 31 -1.28 -5.37 1.49
CA ILE A 31 -0.43 -4.18 1.63
C ILE A 31 -0.29 -3.80 3.11
N ALA A 32 -1.40 -3.75 3.85
CA ALA A 32 -1.41 -3.47 5.28
C ALA A 32 -0.58 -4.49 6.07
N GLU A 33 -0.77 -5.80 5.83
CA GLU A 33 0.03 -6.88 6.43
C GLU A 33 1.54 -6.68 6.16
N ARG A 34 1.90 -6.23 4.95
CA ARG A 34 3.31 -5.96 4.60
C ARG A 34 3.87 -4.78 5.38
N LEU A 35 3.06 -3.75 5.61
CA LEU A 35 3.44 -2.58 6.42
C LEU A 35 3.60 -2.95 7.90
N GLU A 36 2.75 -3.83 8.43
CA GLU A 36 2.83 -4.33 9.82
C GLU A 36 4.12 -5.10 10.10
N ILE A 37 4.61 -5.88 9.13
CA ILE A 37 5.95 -6.52 9.23
C ILE A 37 7.07 -5.46 9.38
N GLY A 38 6.84 -4.22 8.94
CA GLY A 38 7.78 -3.10 9.07
C GLY A 38 8.22 -2.83 10.51
N GLU A 39 7.36 -3.05 11.51
CA GLU A 39 7.73 -2.91 12.92
C GLU A 39 8.80 -3.93 13.34
N GLN A 40 8.64 -5.19 12.94
CA GLN A 40 9.58 -6.26 13.28
C GLN A 40 10.94 -6.03 12.60
N VAL A 41 10.94 -5.48 11.38
CA VAL A 41 12.17 -5.06 10.67
C VAL A 41 12.81 -3.87 11.37
N ALA A 42 12.02 -2.88 11.82
CA ALA A 42 12.52 -1.74 12.57
C ALA A 42 13.19 -2.19 13.89
N LEU A 43 12.57 -3.11 14.64
CA LEU A 43 13.15 -3.67 15.87
C LEU A 43 14.50 -4.36 15.60
N SER A 44 14.58 -5.18 14.56
CA SER A 44 15.83 -5.82 14.16
C SER A 44 16.93 -4.79 13.82
N LYS A 45 16.57 -3.66 13.19
CA LYS A 45 17.50 -2.58 12.85
C LYS A 45 17.88 -1.72 14.04
N TRP A 46 16.97 -1.51 14.98
CA TRP A 46 17.26 -0.89 16.27
C TRP A 46 18.35 -1.67 17.01
N ASP A 47 18.16 -2.98 17.16
CA ASP A 47 19.11 -3.83 17.89
C ASP A 47 20.46 -3.94 17.17
N SER A 48 20.44 -4.08 15.83
CA SER A 48 21.65 -4.29 15.02
C SER A 48 22.33 -3.00 14.53
N HIS A 49 21.74 -1.83 14.78
CA HIS A 49 22.19 -0.52 14.30
C HIS A 49 22.38 -0.43 12.77
N LYS A 50 21.69 -1.28 12.01
CA LYS A 50 21.73 -1.25 10.54
C LYS A 50 20.83 -0.14 10.00
N ALA A 51 21.24 0.44 8.87
CA ALA A 51 20.45 1.45 8.17
C ALA A 51 19.08 0.91 7.73
N VAL A 52 18.10 1.81 7.67
CA VAL A 52 16.77 1.50 7.10
C VAL A 52 16.88 1.23 5.60
N GLU A 53 17.58 2.08 4.86
CA GLU A 53 17.87 1.85 3.45
C GLU A 53 18.96 0.77 3.29
N ASP A 54 18.64 -0.26 2.51
CA ASP A 54 19.58 -1.30 2.09
C ASP A 54 19.43 -1.45 0.58
N ARG A 55 20.17 -0.63 -0.17
CA ARG A 55 20.01 -0.50 -1.63
C ARG A 55 20.19 -1.82 -2.37
N GLN A 56 21.17 -2.64 -1.96
CA GLN A 56 21.40 -3.93 -2.59
C GLN A 56 20.21 -4.85 -2.36
N ARG A 57 19.73 -4.94 -1.11
CA ARG A 57 18.56 -5.75 -0.78
C ARG A 57 17.30 -5.27 -1.50
N GLU A 58 17.09 -3.95 -1.58
CA GLU A 58 15.96 -3.36 -2.29
C GLU A 58 16.00 -3.70 -3.78
N GLN A 59 17.18 -3.60 -4.42
CA GLN A 59 17.39 -4.04 -5.80
C GLN A 59 17.11 -5.54 -5.99
N ASP A 60 17.55 -6.40 -5.06
CA ASP A 60 17.30 -7.84 -5.13
C ASP A 60 15.79 -8.16 -5.05
N VAL A 61 15.04 -7.44 -4.19
CA VAL A 61 13.58 -7.57 -4.09
C VAL A 61 12.92 -7.13 -5.39
N ILE A 62 13.33 -6.00 -5.97
CA ILE A 62 12.79 -5.50 -7.24
C ILE A 62 13.08 -6.48 -8.38
N ALA A 63 14.33 -6.96 -8.51
CA ALA A 63 14.70 -7.93 -9.53
C ALA A 63 13.87 -9.23 -9.39
N SER A 64 13.64 -9.68 -8.16
CA SER A 64 12.83 -10.86 -7.86
C SER A 64 11.38 -10.70 -8.32
N VAL A 65 10.74 -9.54 -8.09
CA VAL A 65 9.35 -9.31 -8.52
C VAL A 65 9.22 -9.11 -10.03
N VAL A 66 10.19 -8.44 -10.65
CA VAL A 66 10.28 -8.26 -12.11
C VAL A 66 10.34 -9.61 -12.81
N ASN A 67 11.17 -10.52 -12.30
CA ASN A 67 11.31 -11.88 -12.84
C ASN A 67 10.05 -12.74 -12.61
N GLN A 68 9.32 -12.53 -11.52
CA GLN A 68 8.11 -13.30 -11.21
C GLN A 68 6.85 -12.77 -11.89
N ALA A 69 6.80 -11.48 -12.25
CA ALA A 69 5.62 -10.82 -12.80
C ALA A 69 4.98 -11.56 -14.01
N PRO A 70 5.74 -12.10 -14.99
CA PRO A 70 5.15 -12.83 -16.11
C PRO A 70 4.33 -14.05 -15.70
N ASN A 71 4.68 -14.73 -14.60
CA ASN A 71 3.94 -15.88 -14.08
C ASN A 71 2.52 -15.51 -13.62
N TYR A 72 2.29 -14.23 -13.33
CA TYR A 72 1.00 -13.67 -12.94
C TYR A 72 0.34 -12.88 -14.08
N LYS A 73 0.89 -12.92 -15.30
CA LYS A 73 0.46 -12.11 -16.46
C LYS A 73 0.52 -10.60 -16.19
N LEU A 74 1.44 -10.17 -15.32
CA LEU A 74 1.70 -8.76 -15.05
C LEU A 74 2.86 -8.24 -15.93
N PRO A 75 2.76 -7.01 -16.47
CA PRO A 75 3.91 -6.33 -17.06
C PRO A 75 5.01 -6.15 -16.01
N PRO A 76 6.29 -6.49 -16.29
CA PRO A 76 7.36 -6.37 -15.31
C PRO A 76 7.51 -4.95 -14.74
N ALA A 77 7.37 -3.92 -15.58
CA ALA A 77 7.41 -2.52 -15.15
C ALA A 77 6.28 -2.15 -14.17
N ALA A 78 5.10 -2.77 -14.32
CA ALA A 78 3.99 -2.54 -13.41
C ALA A 78 4.24 -3.17 -12.04
N ALA A 79 4.88 -4.35 -12.00
CA ALA A 79 5.29 -4.99 -10.76
C ALA A 79 6.42 -4.21 -10.06
N GLU A 80 7.41 -3.74 -10.82
CA GLU A 80 8.49 -2.89 -10.32
C GLU A 80 7.95 -1.62 -9.67
N GLN A 81 7.11 -0.85 -10.37
CA GLN A 81 6.52 0.37 -9.83
C GLN A 81 5.75 0.11 -8.53
N PHE A 82 4.92 -0.95 -8.52
CA PHE A 82 4.13 -1.31 -7.36
C PHE A 82 5.01 -1.68 -6.15
N PHE A 83 6.02 -2.54 -6.34
CA PHE A 83 6.89 -2.97 -5.23
C PHE A 83 7.88 -1.90 -4.78
N SER A 84 8.30 -0.99 -5.65
CA SER A 84 9.05 0.21 -5.26
C SER A 84 8.22 1.07 -4.30
N ALA A 85 6.93 1.28 -4.58
CA ALA A 85 6.03 1.97 -3.66
C ALA A 85 5.89 1.23 -2.31
N GLN A 86 5.79 -0.11 -2.33
CA GLN A 86 5.75 -0.91 -1.09
C GLN A 86 7.03 -0.80 -0.25
N ILE A 87 8.20 -0.76 -0.89
CA ILE A 87 9.49 -0.59 -0.20
C ILE A 87 9.55 0.78 0.46
N GLU A 88 9.25 1.85 -0.28
CA GLU A 88 9.27 3.23 0.25
C GLU A 88 8.27 3.43 1.40
N ALA A 89 7.05 2.89 1.27
CA ALA A 89 6.05 2.94 2.34
C ALA A 89 6.53 2.22 3.61
N ASN A 90 7.20 1.07 3.46
CA ASN A 90 7.73 0.34 4.60
C ASN A 90 8.95 1.03 5.22
N LYS A 91 9.78 1.72 4.43
CA LYS A 91 10.85 2.59 4.96
C LYS A 91 10.28 3.74 5.78
N LEU A 92 9.17 4.36 5.33
CA LEU A 92 8.47 5.40 6.10
C LEU A 92 8.02 4.91 7.49
N VAL A 93 7.45 3.70 7.58
CA VAL A 93 7.09 3.07 8.86
C VAL A 93 8.33 2.90 9.73
N GLN A 94 9.41 2.32 9.19
CA GLN A 94 10.64 2.07 9.94
C GLN A 94 11.30 3.36 10.45
N TYR A 95 11.40 4.40 9.62
CA TYR A 95 11.99 5.68 10.03
C TYR A 95 11.19 6.34 11.15
N THR A 96 9.86 6.34 11.04
CA THR A 96 8.98 6.91 12.08
C THR A 96 9.18 6.18 13.41
N LEU A 97 9.11 4.85 13.40
CA LEU A 97 9.27 4.03 14.62
C LEU A 97 10.65 4.22 15.26
N LEU A 98 11.72 4.18 14.46
CA LEU A 98 13.08 4.36 14.98
C LEU A 98 13.25 5.76 15.59
N SER A 99 12.70 6.80 14.95
CA SER A 99 12.71 8.16 15.50
C SER A 99 11.98 8.23 16.84
N ASP A 100 10.79 7.63 16.93
CA ASP A 100 10.00 7.60 18.15
C ASP A 100 10.72 6.86 19.29
N TRP A 101 11.37 5.74 19.00
CA TRP A 101 12.14 4.99 19.99
C TRP A 101 13.40 5.73 20.44
N GLN A 102 14.07 6.46 19.53
CA GLN A 102 15.18 7.33 19.91
C GLN A 102 14.70 8.46 20.84
N PHE A 103 13.56 9.09 20.53
CA PHE A 103 12.96 10.11 21.38
C PHE A 103 12.58 9.56 22.77
N GLN A 104 12.03 8.35 22.83
CA GLN A 104 11.66 7.68 24.09
C GLN A 104 12.87 7.10 24.85
N GLY A 105 14.04 7.01 24.21
CA GLY A 105 15.24 6.37 24.74
C GLY A 105 15.18 4.84 24.80
N LYS A 106 14.15 4.21 24.22
CA LYS A 106 13.99 2.75 24.16
C LYS A 106 13.03 2.32 23.06
N ALA A 107 13.26 1.12 22.52
CA ALA A 107 12.30 0.38 21.70
C ALA A 107 11.40 -0.51 22.60
N PRO A 108 10.21 -0.94 22.13
CA PRO A 108 9.34 -1.83 22.90
C PRO A 108 9.95 -3.23 23.09
N ASP A 109 9.46 -3.96 24.10
CA ASP A 109 9.91 -5.33 24.43
C ASP A 109 9.24 -6.42 23.57
N THR A 110 8.67 -6.05 22.43
CA THR A 110 8.05 -6.96 21.46
C THR A 110 9.05 -8.05 21.01
N PRO A 111 8.64 -9.32 20.85
CA PRO A 111 9.53 -10.36 20.37
C PRO A 111 10.24 -9.96 19.06
N ARG A 112 11.56 -10.18 18.99
CA ARG A 112 12.37 -9.95 17.79
C ARG A 112 12.57 -11.26 17.03
N PRO A 113 11.69 -11.60 16.07
CA PRO A 113 11.90 -12.78 15.23
C PRO A 113 13.16 -12.60 14.38
N ASP A 114 13.80 -13.72 14.07
CA ASP A 114 15.00 -13.71 13.23
C ASP A 114 14.68 -13.17 11.83
N LEU A 115 15.37 -12.10 11.43
CA LEU A 115 15.14 -11.42 10.16
C LEU A 115 15.28 -12.39 8.96
N VAL A 116 16.27 -13.28 9.00
CA VAL A 116 16.60 -14.15 7.86
C VAL A 116 15.71 -15.39 7.83
N LYS A 117 15.47 -16.02 8.98
CA LYS A 117 14.80 -17.31 9.10
C LYS A 117 13.28 -17.20 9.24
N GLN A 118 12.76 -16.06 9.70
CA GLN A 118 11.33 -15.89 9.97
C GLN A 118 10.72 -14.76 9.13
N ILE A 119 11.29 -13.56 9.17
CA ILE A 119 10.72 -12.39 8.47
C ILE A 119 10.83 -12.53 6.94
N ARG A 120 12.02 -12.87 6.42
CA ARG A 120 12.21 -12.98 4.96
C ARG A 120 11.27 -14.00 4.31
N PRO A 121 11.08 -15.23 4.86
CA PRO A 121 10.08 -16.16 4.33
C PRO A 121 8.65 -15.61 4.33
N GLN A 122 8.24 -14.87 5.38
CA GLN A 122 6.92 -14.25 5.42
C GLN A 122 6.77 -13.20 4.30
N LEU A 123 7.77 -12.34 4.13
CA LEU A 123 7.81 -11.35 3.05
C LEU A 123 7.79 -12.02 1.66
N ASP A 124 8.47 -13.15 1.47
CA ASP A 124 8.48 -13.88 0.20
C ASP A 124 7.10 -14.48 -0.13
N GLN A 125 6.38 -15.00 0.87
CA GLN A 125 5.00 -15.48 0.69
C GLN A 125 4.05 -14.33 0.38
N LEU A 126 4.20 -13.21 1.10
CA LEU A 126 3.37 -12.03 0.90
C LEU A 126 3.63 -11.39 -0.47
N GLN A 127 4.87 -11.39 -0.95
CA GLN A 127 5.24 -10.94 -2.29
C GLN A 127 4.47 -11.70 -3.38
N LYS A 128 4.42 -13.04 -3.30
CA LYS A 128 3.67 -13.86 -4.27
C LYS A 128 2.17 -13.55 -4.23
N ARG A 129 1.61 -13.36 -3.03
CA ARG A 129 0.21 -13.01 -2.83
C ARG A 129 -0.12 -11.63 -3.42
N LEU A 130 0.74 -10.64 -3.17
CA LEU A 130 0.61 -9.29 -3.69
C LEU A 130 0.72 -9.25 -5.22
N LEU A 131 1.63 -10.02 -5.83
CA LEU A 131 1.70 -10.15 -7.30
C LEU A 131 0.38 -10.71 -7.86
N LYS A 132 -0.17 -11.76 -7.25
CA LYS A 132 -1.46 -12.32 -7.67
C LYS A 132 -2.60 -11.30 -7.54
N GLN A 133 -2.71 -10.63 -6.40
CA GLN A 133 -3.78 -9.67 -6.14
C GLN A 133 -3.66 -8.39 -6.98
N LEU A 134 -2.43 -7.94 -7.25
CA LEU A 134 -2.19 -6.86 -8.21
C LEU A 134 -2.65 -7.27 -9.62
N ALA A 135 -2.37 -8.51 -10.04
CA ALA A 135 -2.87 -9.03 -11.31
C ALA A 135 -4.41 -9.04 -11.35
N ASP A 136 -5.05 -9.48 -10.27
CA ASP A 136 -6.52 -9.51 -10.16
C ASP A 136 -7.14 -8.10 -10.16
N PHE A 137 -6.44 -7.10 -9.62
CA PHE A 137 -6.89 -5.70 -9.63
C PHE A 137 -6.54 -4.96 -10.93
N THR A 138 -5.57 -5.46 -11.71
CA THR A 138 -5.05 -4.78 -12.91
C THR A 138 -6.14 -4.32 -13.90
N PRO A 139 -7.19 -5.09 -14.21
CA PRO A 139 -8.27 -4.65 -15.11
C PRO A 139 -8.96 -3.35 -14.68
N HIS A 140 -8.96 -3.03 -13.38
CA HIS A 140 -9.64 -1.87 -12.80
C HIS A 140 -8.73 -0.65 -12.61
N ARG A 141 -7.42 -0.79 -12.83
CA ARG A 141 -6.45 0.31 -12.57
C ARG A 141 -6.69 1.53 -13.45
N THR A 142 -7.31 1.38 -14.62
CA THR A 142 -7.62 2.49 -15.53
C THR A 142 -9.07 2.93 -15.47
N ASP A 143 -9.84 2.43 -14.50
CA ASP A 143 -11.21 2.88 -14.26
C ASP A 143 -11.19 4.31 -13.70
N PRO A 144 -12.01 5.24 -14.22
CA PRO A 144 -12.09 6.61 -13.70
C PRO A 144 -12.41 6.70 -12.19
N GLN A 145 -13.06 5.69 -11.61
CA GLN A 145 -13.39 5.63 -10.19
C GLN A 145 -12.30 5.01 -9.32
N CYS A 146 -11.26 4.40 -9.91
CA CYS A 146 -10.15 3.79 -9.16
C CYS A 146 -9.57 4.73 -8.09
N PRO A 147 -9.23 5.99 -8.38
CA PRO A 147 -8.67 6.90 -7.37
C PRO A 147 -9.62 7.11 -6.19
N GLN A 148 -10.93 7.20 -6.44
CA GLN A 148 -11.93 7.39 -5.41
C GLN A 148 -12.10 6.13 -4.55
N TRP A 149 -12.15 4.94 -5.16
CA TRP A 149 -12.22 3.68 -4.42
C TRP A 149 -11.03 3.48 -3.49
N VAL A 150 -9.81 3.73 -4.00
CA VAL A 150 -8.59 3.61 -3.20
C VAL A 150 -8.59 4.66 -2.08
N ALA A 151 -8.87 5.93 -2.39
CA ALA A 151 -8.88 7.00 -1.39
C ALA A 151 -9.89 6.75 -0.26
N GLN A 152 -11.09 6.28 -0.58
CA GLN A 152 -12.10 5.91 0.43
C GLN A 152 -11.64 4.73 1.28
N ALA A 153 -11.04 3.70 0.66
CA ALA A 153 -10.64 2.49 1.35
C ALA A 153 -9.41 2.67 2.25
N VAL A 154 -8.48 3.58 1.91
CA VAL A 154 -7.30 3.89 2.75
C VAL A 154 -7.56 5.00 3.77
N HIS A 155 -8.75 5.59 3.75
CA HIS A 155 -9.14 6.58 4.75
C HIS A 155 -9.57 5.90 6.04
N GLU A 156 -8.58 5.56 6.87
CA GLU A 156 -8.79 5.01 8.22
C GLU A 156 -9.23 6.11 9.22
N PRO A 157 -9.87 5.75 10.35
CA PRO A 157 -10.17 6.68 11.44
C PRO A 157 -8.89 7.36 11.97
N GLN A 158 -9.02 8.61 12.43
CA GLN A 158 -7.92 9.52 12.81
C GLN A 158 -6.93 9.02 13.89
N ASN A 159 -7.15 7.84 14.48
CA ASN A 159 -6.41 7.34 15.64
C ASN A 159 -5.09 6.63 15.28
N ASP A 160 -4.79 6.43 13.99
CA ASP A 160 -3.53 5.84 13.52
C ASP A 160 -2.99 6.57 12.27
N PRO A 161 -2.50 7.82 12.42
CA PRO A 161 -2.09 8.65 11.29
C PRO A 161 -0.87 8.10 10.56
N MET A 162 0.04 7.40 11.25
CA MET A 162 1.22 6.81 10.64
C MET A 162 0.82 5.68 9.67
N ARG A 163 -0.07 4.77 10.10
CA ARG A 163 -0.56 3.70 9.23
C ARG A 163 -1.33 4.25 8.03
N GLN A 164 -2.12 5.29 8.23
CA GLN A 164 -2.81 5.97 7.13
C GLN A 164 -1.81 6.54 6.10
N LEU A 165 -0.77 7.27 6.54
CA LEU A 165 0.25 7.82 5.64
C LEU A 165 1.03 6.72 4.91
N ALA A 166 1.34 5.61 5.58
CA ALA A 166 2.00 4.47 4.96
C ALA A 166 1.11 3.79 3.90
N MET A 167 -0.20 3.63 4.17
CA MET A 167 -1.16 3.11 3.19
C MET A 167 -1.32 4.04 1.98
N ILE A 168 -1.38 5.36 2.21
CA ILE A 168 -1.38 6.36 1.13
C ILE A 168 -0.13 6.21 0.27
N ARG A 169 1.06 6.15 0.89
CA ARG A 169 2.33 6.00 0.16
C ARG A 169 2.38 4.69 -0.62
N ALA A 170 1.88 3.59 -0.04
CA ALA A 170 1.90 2.27 -0.66
C ALA A 170 0.94 2.12 -1.84
N THR A 171 -0.07 2.98 -1.96
CA THR A 171 -1.16 2.84 -2.95
C THR A 171 -1.19 3.96 -4.00
N ALA A 172 -0.28 4.94 -3.91
CA ALA A 172 -0.28 6.15 -4.75
C ALA A 172 -0.22 5.85 -6.26
N GLU A 173 0.47 4.79 -6.67
CA GLU A 173 0.66 4.38 -8.07
C GLU A 173 -0.28 3.23 -8.51
N LEU A 174 -1.25 2.88 -7.67
CA LEU A 174 -2.16 1.77 -7.94
C LEU A 174 -3.13 2.08 -9.10
N CYS A 175 -3.63 3.32 -9.19
CA CYS A 175 -4.51 3.78 -10.26
C CYS A 175 -3.73 4.50 -11.36
N ILE A 176 -4.15 4.32 -12.61
CA ILE A 176 -3.52 4.88 -13.81
C ILE A 176 -4.54 5.75 -14.52
N TYR A 177 -4.31 7.06 -14.54
CA TYR A 177 -5.10 7.97 -15.37
C TYR A 177 -4.78 7.74 -16.84
N LYS A 178 -5.81 7.45 -17.62
CA LYS A 178 -5.78 7.66 -19.07
C LYS A 178 -6.30 9.07 -19.29
N GLY A 179 -5.39 9.98 -19.66
CA GLY A 179 -5.76 11.33 -20.11
C GLY A 179 -6.66 11.28 -21.34
#